data_AF-A0A522S6N3-F1
#
_entry.id   AF-A0A522S6N3-F1
#
_cell.length_a   1.000
_cell.length_b   1.000
_cell.length_c   1.000
_cell.angle_alpha   90.00
_cell.angle_beta   90.00
_cell.angle_gamma   90.00
#
_symmetry.space_group_name_H-M   'P 1'
#
loop_
_entity.id
_entity.type
_entity.pdbx_description
1 polymer ?
#
loop_
_entity_poly.entity_id
_entity_poly.type
_entity_poly.pdbx_seq_one_letter_code
_entity_poly.pdbx_strand_id
1 'polypeptide(L)'
;MRFHAVDIWLEDDRHLPVGRRPLADMPEWDFGELRLLPAGWINNAFGGWDRSAELHWPERRLSVGIEASEELPVCILYSPGEAAPFLCFEPVSHPVNAHNFPAGDDLLRRLVPGATMHASCRFAPRQIFDGGRQ
;
A
#
# COMPACT_ATOMS: atom_id res chain seq x y z
N MET A 1 -6.42 -4.71 8.43
CA MET A 1 -5.93 -3.44 7.85
C MET A 1 -7.03 -2.80 7.02
N ARG A 2 -6.90 -1.49 6.78
CA ARG A 2 -7.80 -0.67 5.96
C ARG A 2 -6.99 0.34 5.16
N PHE A 3 -7.25 0.48 3.88
CA PHE A 3 -6.84 1.60 3.02
C PHE A 3 -7.69 1.58 1.76
N HIS A 4 -8.00 2.75 1.21
CA HIS A 4 -8.68 2.81 -0.08
C HIS A 4 -7.66 2.74 -1.21
N ALA A 5 -7.97 2.04 -2.31
CA ALA A 5 -7.21 2.04 -3.56
C ALA A 5 -8.16 1.77 -4.74
N VAL A 6 -7.75 2.13 -5.95
CA VAL A 6 -8.59 2.02 -7.16
C VAL A 6 -8.17 0.84 -8.03
N ASP A 7 -6.88 0.54 -8.05
CA ASP A 7 -6.31 -0.46 -8.94
C ASP A 7 -5.09 -1.14 -8.32
N ILE A 8 -4.71 -2.26 -8.92
CA ILE A 8 -3.62 -3.10 -8.48
C ILE A 8 -2.74 -3.51 -9.67
N TRP A 9 -1.43 -3.49 -9.46
CA TRP A 9 -0.43 -4.04 -10.37
C TRP A 9 -0.16 -5.49 -10.00
N LEU A 10 -0.48 -6.41 -10.91
CA LEU A 10 -0.20 -7.84 -10.79
C LEU A 10 1.26 -8.13 -11.15
N GLU A 11 1.86 -9.14 -10.52
CA GLU A 11 3.23 -9.56 -10.76
C GLU A 11 3.32 -10.96 -11.39
N ASP A 12 4.45 -11.25 -12.04
CA ASP A 12 4.86 -12.60 -12.43
C ASP A 12 5.78 -13.26 -11.39
N ASP A 13 6.24 -14.47 -11.68
CA ASP A 13 7.17 -15.26 -10.88
C ASP A 13 8.54 -14.59 -10.66
N ARG A 14 8.83 -13.49 -11.36
CA ARG A 14 10.04 -12.68 -11.19
C ARG A 14 9.77 -11.44 -10.34
N HIS A 15 8.57 -11.30 -9.81
CA HIS A 15 8.08 -10.14 -9.06
C HIS A 15 8.08 -8.85 -9.88
N LEU A 16 7.86 -8.97 -11.20
CA LEU A 16 7.76 -7.83 -12.12
C LEU A 16 6.30 -7.59 -12.51
N PRO A 17 5.88 -6.32 -12.68
CA PRO A 17 4.51 -6.04 -13.07
C PRO A 17 4.19 -6.59 -14.47
N VAL A 18 3.08 -7.32 -14.59
CA VAL A 18 2.56 -7.86 -15.85
C VAL A 18 1.26 -7.22 -16.31
N GLY A 19 0.62 -6.43 -15.45
CA GLY A 19 -0.56 -5.67 -15.81
C GLY A 19 -1.21 -4.96 -14.64
N ARG A 20 -1.94 -3.90 -14.95
CA ARG A 20 -2.76 -3.13 -14.01
C ARG A 20 -4.22 -3.56 -14.16
N ARG A 21 -4.91 -3.80 -13.05
CA ARG A 21 -6.32 -4.21 -13.03
C ARG A 21 -7.12 -3.32 -12.09
N PRO A 22 -8.41 -3.02 -12.40
CA PRO A 22 -9.30 -2.41 -11.42
C PRO A 22 -9.37 -3.27 -10.17
N LEU A 23 -9.28 -2.65 -8.99
CA LEU A 23 -9.32 -3.37 -7.72
C LEU A 23 -10.68 -4.03 -7.48
N ALA A 24 -11.75 -3.44 -8.03
CA ALA A 24 -13.10 -4.00 -8.00
C ALA A 24 -13.20 -5.42 -8.60
N ASP A 25 -12.27 -5.82 -9.47
CA ASP A 25 -12.20 -7.18 -10.02
C ASP A 25 -11.55 -8.19 -9.04
N MET A 26 -10.91 -7.72 -7.96
CA MET A 26 -10.05 -8.50 -7.05
C MET A 26 -10.46 -8.27 -5.57
N PRO A 27 -11.69 -8.65 -5.17
CA PRO A 27 -12.26 -8.33 -3.86
C PRO A 27 -11.49 -8.94 -2.67
N GLU A 28 -10.67 -9.96 -2.87
CA GLU A 28 -9.77 -10.51 -1.85
C GLU A 28 -8.68 -9.52 -1.40
N TRP A 29 -8.34 -8.57 -2.26
CA TRP A 29 -7.34 -7.53 -2.02
C TRP A 29 -7.95 -6.13 -1.87
N ASP A 30 -9.27 -6.02 -1.83
CA ASP A 30 -9.96 -4.78 -1.47
C ASP A 30 -9.94 -4.60 0.06
N PHE A 31 -9.22 -3.57 0.49
CA PHE A 31 -9.06 -3.16 1.90
C PHE A 31 -9.79 -1.85 2.22
N GLY A 32 -10.75 -1.41 1.39
CA GLY A 32 -11.52 -0.17 1.63
C GLY A 32 -12.22 -0.16 2.99
N GLU A 33 -12.62 -1.34 3.47
CA GLU A 33 -13.11 -1.57 4.83
C GLU A 33 -12.10 -2.36 5.67
N LEU A 34 -12.18 -2.19 7.00
CA LEU A 34 -11.28 -2.88 7.92
C LEU A 34 -11.49 -4.40 7.85
N ARG A 35 -10.45 -5.13 7.44
CA ARG A 35 -10.48 -6.60 7.30
C ARG A 35 -9.17 -7.27 7.70
N LEU A 36 -9.21 -8.59 7.85
CA LEU A 36 -7.99 -9.40 7.98
C LEU A 36 -7.23 -9.46 6.66
N LEU A 37 -5.91 -9.64 6.76
CA LEU A 37 -5.10 -10.01 5.60
C LEU A 37 -5.54 -11.38 5.08
N PRO A 38 -5.57 -11.58 3.75
CA PRO A 38 -5.61 -12.90 3.16
C PRO A 38 -4.46 -13.78 3.67
N ALA A 39 -4.70 -15.09 3.78
CA ALA A 39 -3.69 -16.05 4.23
C ALA A 39 -2.53 -16.24 3.22
N GLY A 40 -2.79 -15.92 1.94
CA GLY A 40 -1.86 -16.12 0.84
C GLY A 40 -0.86 -14.98 0.63
N TRP A 41 -0.04 -15.18 -0.40
CA TRP A 41 0.96 -14.22 -0.88
C TRP A 41 0.33 -12.93 -1.39
N ILE A 42 0.91 -11.80 -1.00
CA ILE A 42 0.67 -10.49 -1.61
C ILE A 42 2.04 -9.83 -1.81
N ASN A 43 2.31 -9.31 -3.00
CA ASN A 43 3.49 -8.51 -3.29
C ASN A 43 3.15 -7.54 -4.43
N ASN A 44 2.15 -6.69 -4.19
CA ASN A 44 1.51 -5.93 -5.24
C ASN A 44 1.52 -4.44 -4.92
N ALA A 45 1.63 -3.64 -5.97
CA ALA A 45 1.46 -2.20 -5.89
C ALA A 45 -0.02 -1.83 -6.08
N PHE A 46 -0.54 -0.99 -5.22
CA PHE A 46 -1.90 -0.46 -5.24
C PHE A 46 -1.86 1.01 -5.66
N GLY A 47 -2.58 1.33 -6.73
CA GLY A 47 -2.67 2.68 -7.29
C GLY A 47 -3.98 3.37 -6.91
N GLY A 48 -3.98 4.70 -7.01
CA GLY A 48 -5.13 5.53 -6.63
C GLY A 48 -5.48 5.44 -5.15
N TRP A 49 -4.53 5.02 -4.31
CA TRP A 49 -4.74 5.00 -2.88
C TRP A 49 -4.84 6.41 -2.31
N ASP A 50 -5.62 6.57 -1.26
CA ASP A 50 -5.93 7.88 -0.67
C ASP A 50 -4.78 8.44 0.21
N ARG A 51 -3.64 7.73 0.25
CA ARG A 51 -2.46 8.03 1.07
C ARG A 51 -2.71 7.93 2.58
N SER A 52 -3.76 7.21 2.96
CA SER A 52 -4.10 6.90 4.33
C SER A 52 -4.27 5.39 4.50
N ALA A 53 -3.71 4.84 5.57
CA ALA A 53 -3.93 3.44 5.92
C ALA A 53 -3.99 3.25 7.44
N GLU A 54 -4.66 2.18 7.85
CA GLU A 54 -4.69 1.73 9.23
C GLU A 54 -4.41 0.24 9.33
N LEU A 55 -3.44 -0.10 10.18
CA LEU A 55 -3.14 -1.47 10.54
C LEU A 55 -3.47 -1.65 12.02
N HIS A 56 -4.14 -2.77 12.33
CA HIS A 56 -4.67 -3.06 13.66
C HIS A 56 -4.17 -4.42 14.11
N TRP A 57 -3.74 -4.49 15.37
CA TRP A 57 -3.43 -5.71 16.13
C TRP A 57 -4.38 -5.76 17.33
N PRO A 58 -5.63 -6.22 17.15
CA PRO A 58 -6.65 -6.22 18.19
C PRO A 58 -6.19 -6.95 19.47
N GLU A 59 -5.46 -8.04 19.32
CA GLU A 59 -4.91 -8.85 20.41
C GLU A 59 -3.87 -8.09 21.25
N ARG A 60 -3.26 -7.05 20.69
CA ARG A 60 -2.32 -6.14 21.37
C ARG A 60 -2.97 -4.82 21.75
N ARG A 61 -4.25 -4.62 21.41
CA ARG A 61 -4.94 -3.33 21.53
C ARG A 61 -4.13 -2.19 20.91
N LEU A 62 -3.53 -2.43 19.75
CA LEU A 62 -2.63 -1.50 19.08
C LEU A 62 -3.09 -1.26 17.65
N SER A 63 -3.01 -0.02 17.19
CA SER A 63 -3.05 0.30 15.76
C SER A 63 -1.89 1.20 15.37
N VAL A 64 -1.62 1.27 14.08
CA VAL A 64 -0.80 2.32 13.47
C VAL A 64 -1.59 2.96 12.34
N GLY A 65 -1.72 4.27 12.38
CA GLY A 65 -2.16 5.07 11.24
C GLY A 65 -0.96 5.43 10.37
N ILE A 66 -1.12 5.38 9.06
CA ILE A 66 -0.10 5.73 8.07
C ILE A 66 -0.66 6.86 7.22
N GLU A 67 0.10 7.93 7.08
CA GLU A 67 -0.23 9.08 6.23
C GLU A 67 0.98 9.38 5.34
N ALA A 68 0.76 9.54 4.04
CA ALA A 68 1.82 9.82 3.07
C ALA A 68 1.56 11.12 2.30
N SER A 69 2.63 11.79 1.86
CA SER A 69 2.53 12.97 1.01
C SER A 69 2.13 12.60 -0.43
N GLU A 70 1.74 13.61 -1.21
CA GLU A 70 1.21 13.38 -2.55
C GLU A 70 2.21 12.76 -3.53
N GLU A 71 3.50 12.91 -3.25
CA GLU A 71 4.61 12.32 -4.01
C GLU A 71 4.73 10.80 -3.84
N LEU A 72 3.91 10.18 -3.00
CA LEU A 72 3.81 8.73 -2.83
C LEU A 72 2.43 8.21 -3.28
N PRO A 73 2.08 8.33 -4.58
CA PRO A 73 0.75 8.00 -5.11
C PRO A 73 0.48 6.50 -5.23
N VAL A 74 1.42 5.65 -4.83
CA VAL A 74 1.34 4.19 -4.86
C VAL A 74 1.70 3.65 -3.49
N CYS A 75 1.09 2.56 -3.06
CA CYS A 75 1.58 1.77 -1.93
C CYS A 75 1.83 0.32 -2.35
N ILE A 76 2.93 -0.28 -1.89
CA ILE A 76 3.18 -1.72 -2.04
C ILE A 76 2.78 -2.41 -0.75
N LEU A 77 1.98 -3.46 -0.86
CA LEU A 77 1.70 -4.37 0.26
C LEU A 77 2.43 -5.68 0.00
N TYR A 78 3.32 -6.01 0.93
CA TYR A 78 4.01 -7.29 0.97
C TYR A 78 3.51 -8.09 2.17
N SER A 79 2.94 -9.27 1.90
CA SER A 79 2.49 -10.23 2.90
C SER A 79 2.91 -11.62 2.42
N PRO A 80 3.96 -12.23 3.00
CA PRO A 80 4.47 -13.53 2.54
C PRO A 80 3.57 -14.72 2.91
N GLY A 81 2.48 -14.46 3.64
CA GLY A 81 1.47 -15.44 4.05
C GLY A 81 1.36 -15.58 5.57
N GLU A 82 0.36 -16.33 6.03
CA GLU A 82 -0.04 -16.40 7.45
C GLU A 82 1.04 -16.91 8.42
N ALA A 83 2.01 -17.68 7.93
CA ALA A 83 3.11 -18.20 8.75
C ALA A 83 4.14 -17.10 9.10
N ALA A 84 4.15 -15.99 8.38
CA ALA A 84 5.08 -14.90 8.63
C ALA A 84 4.54 -13.96 9.71
N PRO A 85 5.36 -13.58 10.71
CA PRO A 85 4.94 -12.70 11.79
C PRO A 85 4.91 -11.21 11.40
N PHE A 86 4.98 -10.90 10.11
CA PHE A 86 5.14 -9.54 9.61
C PHE A 86 4.49 -9.34 8.23
N LEU A 87 4.31 -8.07 7.89
CA LEU A 87 3.98 -7.56 6.56
C LEU A 87 4.84 -6.31 6.32
N CYS A 88 4.95 -5.85 5.07
CA CYS A 88 5.42 -4.50 4.75
C CYS A 88 4.30 -3.70 4.08
N PHE A 89 4.14 -2.45 4.51
CA PHE A 89 3.27 -1.46 3.85
C PHE A 89 4.13 -0.28 3.44
N GLU A 90 4.27 -0.06 2.14
CA GLU A 90 5.34 0.75 1.56
C GLU A 90 4.75 1.84 0.66
N PRO A 91 4.49 3.05 1.19
CA PRO A 91 4.21 4.22 0.36
C PRO A 91 5.42 4.56 -0.54
N VAL A 92 5.21 4.53 -1.86
CA VAL A 92 6.26 4.71 -2.87
C VAL A 92 5.83 5.69 -3.96
N SER A 93 6.82 6.32 -4.60
CA SER A 93 6.55 7.31 -5.65
C SER A 93 6.08 6.71 -6.97
N HIS A 94 6.41 5.44 -7.23
CA HIS A 94 6.12 4.72 -8.46
C HIS A 94 6.12 3.21 -8.20
N PRO A 95 5.43 2.40 -9.03
CA PRO A 95 5.44 0.95 -8.88
C PRO A 95 6.81 0.35 -9.23
N VAL A 96 7.01 -0.91 -8.84
CA VAL A 96 8.19 -1.70 -9.22
C VAL A 96 8.40 -1.62 -10.74
N ASN A 97 9.65 -1.49 -11.16
CA ASN A 97 10.01 -1.50 -12.58
C ASN A 97 9.48 -0.33 -13.45
N ALA A 98 8.97 0.76 -12.86
CA ALA A 98 8.39 1.89 -13.62
C ALA A 98 9.32 2.49 -14.71
N HIS A 99 10.65 2.37 -14.56
CA HIS A 99 11.62 2.78 -15.58
C HIS A 99 11.47 2.05 -16.92
N ASN A 100 10.91 0.84 -16.92
CA ASN A 100 10.73 0.01 -18.11
C ASN A 100 9.29 -0.01 -18.61
N PHE A 101 8.41 0.83 -18.05
CA PHE A 101 7.04 0.93 -18.53
C PHE A 101 6.99 1.61 -19.91
N PRO A 102 5.99 1.30 -20.75
CA PRO A 102 5.78 1.99 -22.01
C PRO A 102 5.66 3.51 -21.79
N ALA A 103 6.10 4.29 -22.78
CA ALA A 103 5.98 5.74 -22.72
C ALA A 103 4.50 6.14 -22.54
N GLY A 104 4.21 6.93 -21.49
CA GLY A 104 2.87 7.41 -21.18
C GLY A 104 2.36 7.05 -19.78
N ASP A 105 3.06 6.17 -19.05
CA ASP A 105 2.82 6.02 -17.60
C ASP A 105 3.51 7.19 -16.86
N ASP A 106 2.71 8.00 -16.18
CA ASP A 106 3.12 9.28 -15.57
C ASP A 106 3.56 9.16 -14.11
N LEU A 107 3.55 7.93 -13.55
CA LEU A 107 3.91 7.72 -12.15
C LEU A 107 5.42 7.90 -11.90
N LEU A 108 6.28 7.66 -12.90
CA LEU A 108 7.71 7.90 -12.75
C LEU A 108 8.05 9.38 -12.96
N ARG A 109 8.26 10.11 -11.87
CA ARG A 109 8.73 11.50 -11.91
C ARG A 109 10.23 11.58 -12.23
N ARG A 110 10.56 12.12 -13.40
CA ARG A 110 11.94 12.49 -13.75
C ARG A 110 12.30 13.87 -13.19
N LEU A 111 13.43 13.96 -12.49
CA LEU A 111 14.00 15.24 -12.07
C LEU A 111 15.06 15.70 -13.07
N VAL A 112 14.97 16.96 -13.50
CA VAL A 112 16.01 17.63 -14.28
C VAL A 112 17.16 18.10 -13.37
N PRO A 113 18.36 18.41 -13.90
CA PRO A 113 19.45 18.93 -13.07
C PRO A 113 19.01 20.13 -12.23
N GLY A 114 19.28 20.07 -10.92
CA GLY A 114 18.91 21.11 -9.95
C GLY A 114 17.48 21.02 -9.40
N ALA A 115 16.62 20.16 -9.95
CA ALA A 115 15.28 19.92 -9.39
C ALA A 115 15.34 19.03 -8.15
N THR A 116 14.39 19.23 -7.23
CA THR A 116 14.21 18.42 -6.03
C THR A 116 12.81 17.82 -5.96
N MET A 117 12.69 16.69 -5.26
CA MET A 117 11.43 16.12 -4.84
C MET A 117 11.53 15.83 -3.35
N HIS A 118 10.50 16.20 -2.60
CA HIS A 118 10.37 15.90 -1.19
C HIS A 118 9.19 14.97 -1.03
N ALA A 119 9.34 13.93 -0.23
CA ALA A 119 8.25 13.04 0.13
C ALA A 119 8.29 12.81 1.63
N SER A 120 7.14 12.59 2.24
CA SER A 120 7.04 12.27 3.65
C SER A 120 6.06 11.14 3.89
N CYS A 121 6.35 10.33 4.91
CA CYS A 121 5.45 9.31 5.41
C CYS A 121 5.48 9.35 6.93
N ARG A 122 4.31 9.32 7.55
CA ARG A 122 4.15 9.36 9.00
C ARG A 122 3.49 8.07 9.47
N PHE A 123 4.11 7.43 10.45
CA PHE A 123 3.58 6.28 11.16
C PHE A 123 3.19 6.71 12.57
N ALA A 124 1.91 6.57 12.91
CA ALA A 124 1.32 7.07 14.14
C ALA A 124 0.72 5.91 14.95
N PRO A 125 1.52 5.24 15.81
CA PRO A 125 1.01 4.18 16.67
C PRO A 125 0.01 4.75 17.70
N ARG A 126 -1.05 4.00 17.99
CA ARG A 126 -2.10 4.35 18.95
C ARG A 126 -2.52 3.12 19.74
N GLN A 127 -2.75 3.30 21.04
CA GLN A 127 -3.44 2.30 21.84
C GLN A 127 -4.93 2.34 21.49
N ILE A 128 -5.52 1.19 21.21
CA ILE A 128 -6.95 1.01 21.04
C ILE A 128 -7.52 0.65 22.41
N PHE A 129 -8.50 1.42 22.88
CA PHE A 129 -9.27 1.08 24.06
C PHE A 129 -10.64 0.59 23.62
N ASP A 130 -11.09 -0.52 24.18
CA ASP A 130 -12.48 -0.93 24.01
C ASP A 130 -13.36 0.19 24.58
N GLY A 131 -14.29 0.70 23.78
CA GLY A 131 -15.22 1.76 24.16
C GLY A 131 -16.14 1.34 25.30
N GLY A 132 -15.63 1.39 26.53
CA GLY A 132 -16.43 1.46 27.74
C GLY A 132 -16.76 2.92 28.02
N ARG A 133 -18.05 3.23 27.99
CA ARG A 133 -18.65 4.48 28.50
C ARG A 133 -17.90 5.05 29.71
N GLN A 134 -17.70 6.35 29.72
CA GLN A 134 -18.05 7.17 30.88
C GLN A 134 -19.24 8.04 30.48
#